data_AF-A0A3G8C370-F1
#
_entry.id   AF-A0A3G8C370-F1
#
_cell.length_a   1.000
_cell.length_b   1.000
_cell.length_c   1.000
_cell.angle_alpha   90.00
_cell.angle_beta   90.00
_cell.angle_gamma   90.00
#
_symmetry.space_group_name_H-M   'P 1'
#
loop_
_entity.id
_entity.type
_entity.pdbx_description
1 polymer ?
#
loop_
_entity_poly.entity_id
_entity_poly.type
_entity_poly.pdbx_seq_one_letter_code
_entity_poly.pdbx_strand_id
1 'polypeptide(L)' 'MPVQRVTRGFKAMPPRGLCKDCSTEDYQAIIELMVSKPGR' A
#
# COMPACT_ATOMS: atom_id res chain seq x y z
N MET A 1 -4.03 -0.74 10.57
CA MET A 1 -2.68 -0.92 10.00
C MET A 1 -2.65 -0.53 8.53
N PRO A 2 -1.59 0.13 8.02
CA PRO A 2 -1.49 0.55 6.61
C PRO A 2 -1.64 -0.63 5.64
N VAL A 3 -0.96 -1.74 5.93
CA VAL A 3 -1.04 -3.00 5.16
C VAL A 3 -2.48 -3.47 5.01
N GLN A 4 -3.27 -3.48 6.10
CA GLN A 4 -4.68 -3.90 6.05
C GLN A 4 -5.54 -3.01 5.15
N ARG A 5 -5.25 -1.70 5.08
CA ARG A 5 -5.98 -0.75 4.22
C ARG A 5 -5.67 -0.99 2.74
N VAL A 6 -4.42 -1.29 2.39
CA VAL A 6 -4.05 -1.65 1.02
C VAL A 6 -4.62 -3.02 0.65
N THR A 7 -4.62 -4.01 1.55
CA THR A 7 -5.13 -5.35 1.22
C THR A 7 -6.66 -5.42 1.10
N ARG A 8 -7.39 -4.64 1.91
CA ARG A 8 -8.87 -4.68 1.97
C ARG A 8 -9.55 -3.52 1.24
N GLY A 9 -8.78 -2.55 0.79
CA GLY A 9 -9.30 -1.28 0.27
C GLY A 9 -9.63 -0.31 1.40
N PHE A 10 -9.72 0.98 1.05
CA PHE A 10 -10.04 2.05 2.00
C PHE A 10 -10.71 3.24 1.31
N LYS A 11 -11.95 3.56 1.71
CA LYS A 11 -12.78 4.59 1.07
C LYS A 11 -12.90 4.30 -0.45
N ALA A 12 -12.56 5.27 -1.29
CA ALA A 12 -12.56 5.12 -2.75
C ALA A 12 -11.37 4.33 -3.31
N MET A 13 -10.38 3.98 -2.48
CA MET A 13 -9.23 3.19 -2.92
C MET A 13 -9.59 1.70 -3.00
N PRO A 14 -9.48 1.06 -4.18
CA PRO A 14 -9.75 -0.37 -4.32
C PRO A 14 -8.69 -1.22 -3.59
N PRO A 15 -9.06 -2.43 -3.13
CA PRO A 15 -8.12 -3.38 -2.55
C PRO A 15 -7.00 -3.71 -3.55
N ARG A 16 -5.78 -3.76 -3.03
CA ARG A 16 -4.52 -4.11 -3.73
C ARG A 16 -4.11 -3.16 -4.86
N GLY A 17 -4.88 -2.09 -5.13
CA GLY A 17 -4.54 -1.10 -6.13
C GLY A 17 -4.28 -1.72 -7.52
N LEU A 18 -3.19 -1.30 -8.15
CA LEU A 18 -2.78 -1.78 -9.49
C LEU A 18 -1.91 -3.04 -9.46
N CYS A 19 -1.34 -3.41 -8.31
CA CYS A 19 -0.50 -4.60 -8.19
C CYS A 19 -1.24 -5.67 -7.39
N LYS A 20 -1.82 -6.65 -8.08
CA LYS A 20 -2.54 -7.77 -7.43
C LYS A 20 -1.60 -8.88 -6.94
N ASP A 21 -0.43 -8.99 -7.56
CA ASP A 21 0.57 -10.04 -7.30
C ASP A 21 1.58 -9.67 -6.21
N CYS A 22 1.51 -8.44 -5.69
CA CYS A 22 2.39 -7.98 -4.61
C CYS A 22 2.09 -8.72 -3.29
N SER A 23 3.16 -9.12 -2.60
CA SER A 23 3.12 -9.73 -1.28
C SER A 23 2.87 -8.71 -0.17
N THR A 24 2.64 -9.19 1.05
CA THR A 24 2.48 -8.34 2.23
C THR A 24 3.73 -7.50 2.53
N GLU A 25 4.90 -8.09 2.32
CA GLU A 25 6.22 -7.48 2.51
C GLU A 25 6.44 -6.36 1.48
N ASP A 26 6.02 -6.57 0.22
CA ASP A 26 6.10 -5.54 -0.82
C ASP A 26 5.26 -4.32 -0.45
N TYR A 27 4.05 -4.52 0.08
CA TYR A 27 3.22 -3.42 0.54
C TYR A 27 3.85 -2.68 1.73
N GLN A 28 4.51 -3.37 2.65
CA GLN A 28 5.22 -2.71 3.75
C GLN A 28 6.35 -1.84 3.23
N ALA A 29 7.22 -2.38 2.37
CA ALA A 29 8.37 -1.67 1.82
C ALA A 29 7.93 -0.42 1.03
N ILE A 30 6.88 -0.52 0.21
CA ILE A 30 6.36 0.63 -0.54
C ILE A 30 5.75 1.67 0.39
N ILE A 31 4.97 1.25 1.41
CA ILE A 31 4.40 2.20 2.37
C ILE A 31 5.51 2.95 3.11
N GLU A 32 6.56 2.26 3.56
CA GLU A 32 7.72 2.88 4.20
C GLU A 32 8.45 3.84 3.25
N LEU A 33 8.61 3.47 1.99
CA LEU A 33 9.18 4.35 0.97
C LEU A 33 8.35 5.62 0.78
N MET A 34 7.02 5.49 0.68
CA MET A 34 6.11 6.62 0.50
C MET A 34 6.08 7.56 1.70
N VAL A 35 6.16 7.02 2.92
CA VAL A 35 6.20 7.81 4.15
C VAL A 35 7.56 8.48 4.34
N SER A 36 8.66 7.82 3.95
CA SER A 36 10.02 8.34 4.12
C SER A 36 10.40 9.45 3.12
N LYS A 37 9.68 9.59 2.00
CA LYS A 37 9.89 10.66 1.02
C LYS A 37 8.64 11.54 0.84
N PRO A 38 8.46 12.57 1.68
CA PRO A 38 7.42 13.56 1.43
C PRO A 38 7.83 14.42 0.22
N GLY A 39 7.14 14.29 -0.91
CA GLY A 39 7.14 15.29 -1.98
C GLY A 39 8.08 15.05 -3.18
N ARG A 40 8.12 13.85 -3.75
CA ARG A 40 8.45 13.66 -5.17
C ARG A 40 7.18 13.49 -5.98
#